data_AF-A0A4U7BMG4-F1
#
_entry.id   AF-A0A4U7BMG4-F1
#
_cell.length_a   1.000
_cell.length_b   1.000
_cell.length_c   1.000
_cell.angle_alpha   90.00
_cell.angle_beta   90.00
_cell.angle_gamma   90.00
#
_symmetry.space_group_name_H-M   'P 1'
#
loop_
_entity.id
_entity.type
_entity.pdbx_description
1 polymer ?
#
loop_
_entity_poly.entity_id
_entity_poly.type
_entity_poly.pdbx_seq_one_letter_code
_entity_poly.pdbx_strand_id
1 'polypeptide(L)' 'MKKVLLIALFALPSLSLAADCAALSKQYQAPNPASKTMAQIERWVKNKVSNPADADALRECLLAGAADNPNQASFAGK' A
#
# COMPACT_ATOMS: atom_id res chain seq x y z
N MET A 1 -38.30 -13.19 30.99
CA MET A 1 -38.40 -13.63 29.58
C MET A 1 -38.00 -12.50 28.66
N LYS A 2 -37.16 -12.81 27.66
CA LYS A 2 -36.96 -12.07 26.40
C LYS A 2 -36.24 -10.71 26.52
N LYS A 3 -35.23 -10.36 25.72
CA LYS A 3 -34.51 -11.01 24.62
C LYS A 3 -33.19 -10.25 24.50
N VAL A 4 -32.13 -11.02 24.31
CA VAL A 4 -30.80 -10.66 23.82
C VAL A 4 -30.87 -9.57 22.76
N LEU A 5 -30.04 -8.53 22.90
CA LEU A 5 -29.47 -7.86 21.74
C LEU A 5 -28.05 -7.37 22.07
N LEU A 6 -27.15 -8.35 22.24
CA LEU A 6 -25.72 -8.16 22.00
C LEU A 6 -25.57 -7.89 20.49
N ILE A 7 -25.63 -6.62 20.08
CA ILE A 7 -25.09 -6.25 18.77
C ILE A 7 -23.57 -6.22 18.96
N ALA A 8 -22.97 -7.36 18.64
CA ALA A 8 -21.56 -7.46 18.35
C ALA A 8 -21.25 -6.44 17.26
N LEU A 9 -20.60 -5.33 17.62
CA LEU A 9 -19.92 -4.46 16.67
C LEU A 9 -18.64 -5.18 16.23
N PHE A 10 -18.83 -6.27 15.48
CA PHE A 10 -17.79 -7.01 14.80
C PHE A 10 -17.67 -6.41 13.40
N ALA A 11 -17.12 -5.20 13.32
CA ALA A 11 -16.80 -4.52 12.07
C ALA A 11 -15.80 -3.41 12.39
N LEU A 12 -14.57 -3.35 11.91
CA LEU A 12 -13.79 -4.10 10.95
C LEU A 12 -12.31 -3.85 11.34
N PRO A 13 -11.42 -4.85 11.44
CA PRO A 13 -9.99 -4.60 11.63
C PRO A 13 -9.30 -4.16 10.32
N SER A 14 -10.01 -3.52 9.39
CA SER A 14 -9.52 -3.24 8.03
C SER A 14 -8.86 -1.87 7.87
N LEU A 15 -8.81 -1.04 8.92
CA LEU A 15 -8.30 0.33 8.83
C LEU A 15 -6.79 0.48 9.06
N SER A 16 -6.08 -0.58 9.44
CA SER A 16 -4.65 -0.47 9.75
C SER A 16 -3.79 -0.24 8.49
N LEU A 17 -4.10 -0.91 7.37
CA LEU A 17 -3.27 -0.85 6.15
C LEU A 17 -3.21 0.55 5.51
N ALA A 18 -4.27 1.34 5.57
CA ALA A 18 -4.28 2.69 5.00
C ALA A 18 -3.50 3.71 5.85
N ALA A 19 -3.51 3.53 7.18
CA ALA A 19 -2.77 4.39 8.10
C ALA A 19 -1.26 4.16 7.98
N ASP A 20 -0.84 2.89 7.85
CA ASP A 20 0.56 2.51 7.66
C ASP A 20 1.10 3.06 6.32
N CYS A 21 0.26 3.12 5.30
CA CYS A 21 0.62 3.59 3.97
C CYS A 21 1.09 5.05 3.92
N ALA A 22 0.28 5.95 4.47
CA ALA A 22 0.58 7.38 4.48
C ALA A 22 1.75 7.71 5.41
N ALA A 23 1.83 7.00 6.56
CA ALA A 23 2.93 7.12 7.50
C ALA A 23 4.26 6.67 6.89
N LEU A 24 4.31 5.48 6.30
CA LEU A 24 5.50 4.94 5.63
C LEU A 24 5.89 5.79 4.43
N SER A 25 4.92 6.23 3.62
CA SER A 25 5.19 7.10 2.48
C SER A 25 5.84 8.41 2.92
N LYS A 26 5.41 8.99 4.05
CA LYS A 26 6.03 10.19 4.62
C LYS A 26 7.40 9.90 5.23
N GLN A 27 7.55 8.81 5.97
CA GLN A 27 8.81 8.39 6.60
C GLN A 27 9.93 8.20 5.56
N TYR A 28 9.62 7.53 4.45
CA TYR A 28 10.60 7.23 3.40
C TYR A 28 10.62 8.25 2.26
N GLN A 29 9.81 9.31 2.34
CA GLN A 29 9.67 10.31 1.26
C GLN A 29 9.36 9.64 -0.09
N ALA A 30 8.35 8.78 -0.08
CA ALA A 30 7.98 7.97 -1.23
C ALA A 30 7.55 8.84 -2.43
N PRO A 31 7.88 8.40 -3.66
CA PRO A 31 7.47 9.12 -4.86
C PRO A 31 5.95 9.04 -5.06
N ASN A 32 5.40 10.00 -5.80
CA ASN A 32 4.01 9.92 -6.22
C ASN A 32 3.81 8.67 -7.12
N PRO A 33 3.01 7.67 -6.70
CA PRO A 33 2.82 6.43 -7.44
C PRO A 33 2.18 6.65 -8.82
N ALA A 34 1.30 7.64 -8.97
CA ALA A 34 0.68 7.99 -10.26
C ALA A 34 1.68 8.52 -11.31
N SER A 35 2.90 8.87 -10.89
CA SER A 35 3.97 9.38 -11.77
C SER A 35 5.05 8.34 -12.10
N LYS A 36 4.94 7.10 -11.60
CA LYS A 36 5.96 6.06 -11.72
C LYS A 36 5.40 4.77 -12.30
N THR A 37 6.25 4.04 -13.03
CA THR A 37 5.94 2.67 -13.44
C THR A 37 6.12 1.70 -12.27
N MET A 38 5.52 0.51 -12.35
CA MET A 38 5.68 -0.54 -11.32
C MET A 38 7.16 -0.86 -11.07
N ALA A 39 7.94 -1.04 -12.15
CA ALA A 39 9.37 -1.33 -12.04
C ALA A 39 10.17 -0.20 -11.39
N GLN A 40 9.77 1.06 -11.58
CA GLN A 40 10.39 2.20 -10.91
C GLN A 40 10.07 2.21 -9.42
N ILE A 41 8.83 1.89 -9.05
CA ILE A 41 8.39 1.74 -7.66
C ILE A 41 9.19 0.63 -6.97
N GLU A 42 9.24 -0.56 -7.55
CA GLU A 42 9.97 -1.71 -7.01
C GLU A 42 11.46 -1.40 -6.83
N ARG A 43 12.09 -0.80 -7.84
CA ARG A 43 13.51 -0.40 -7.77
C ARG A 43 13.74 0.63 -6.69
N TRP A 44 12.84 1.62 -6.56
CA TRP A 44 12.97 2.66 -5.56
C TRP A 44 12.86 2.07 -4.15
N VAL A 45 11.83 1.24 -3.89
CA VAL A 45 11.63 0.58 -2.59
C VAL A 45 12.87 -0.24 -2.21
N LYS A 46 13.35 -1.11 -3.11
CA LYS A 46 14.55 -1.94 -2.89
C LYS A 46 15.79 -1.12 -2.52
N ASN A 47 15.92 0.08 -3.09
CA ASN A 47 17.11 0.91 -2.91
C ASN A 47 17.00 1.88 -1.72
N LYS A 48 15.80 2.18 -1.25
CA LYS A 48 15.54 3.24 -0.25
C LYS A 48 15.00 2.74 1.07
N VAL A 49 14.41 1.55 1.10
CA VAL A 49 13.81 0.97 2.30
C VAL A 49 14.61 -0.25 2.72
N SER A 50 15.32 -0.13 3.85
CA SER A 50 16.21 -1.19 4.36
C SER A 50 15.47 -2.19 5.25
N ASN A 51 14.36 -1.77 5.87
CA ASN A 51 13.53 -2.65 6.68
C ASN A 51 12.63 -3.49 5.75
N PRO A 52 12.73 -4.83 5.77
CA PRO A 52 11.96 -5.68 4.88
C PRO A 52 10.44 -5.57 5.08
N ALA A 53 9.97 -5.39 6.33
CA ALA A 53 8.54 -5.25 6.60
C ALA A 53 7.97 -3.95 6.03
N ASP A 54 8.71 -2.84 6.19
CA ASP A 54 8.33 -1.54 5.64
C ASP A 54 8.43 -1.55 4.10
N ALA A 55 9.39 -2.28 3.54
CA ALA A 55 9.57 -2.40 2.11
C ALA A 55 8.37 -3.09 1.45
N ASP A 56 7.91 -4.22 2.01
CA ASP A 56 6.76 -4.93 1.48
C ASP A 56 5.48 -4.12 1.60
N ALA A 57 5.22 -3.54 2.79
CA ALA A 57 4.04 -2.69 3.01
C ALA A 57 4.03 -1.47 2.08
N LEU A 58 5.16 -0.76 1.94
CA LEU A 58 5.25 0.43 1.10
C LEU A 58 5.19 0.09 -0.39
N ARG A 59 5.72 -1.06 -0.81
CA ARG A 59 5.59 -1.55 -2.18
C ARG A 59 4.13 -1.78 -2.56
N GLU A 60 3.40 -2.56 -1.77
CA GLU A 60 1.98 -2.84 -2.03
C GLU A 60 1.15 -1.55 -2.11
N CYS A 61 1.41 -0.64 -1.18
CA CYS A 61 0.85 0.70 -1.13
C CYS A 61 1.05 1.52 -2.42
N LEU A 62 2.30 1.62 -2.87
CA LEU A 62 2.64 2.43 -4.03
C LEU A 62 2.12 1.79 -5.32
N LEU A 63 2.13 0.45 -5.42
CA LEU A 63 1.55 -0.25 -6.56
C LEU A 63 0.03 -0.06 -6.61
N ALA A 64 -0.67 -0.16 -5.47
CA ALA A 64 -2.10 0.11 -5.38
C ALA A 64 -2.46 1.55 -5.77
N GLY A 65 -1.67 2.54 -5.32
CA GLY A 65 -1.84 3.94 -5.72
C GLY A 65 -1.48 4.24 -7.18
N ALA A 66 -0.77 3.32 -7.85
CA ALA A 66 -0.43 3.40 -9.25
C ALA A 66 -1.37 2.59 -10.14
N ALA A 67 -2.41 1.96 -9.58
CA ALA A 67 -3.37 1.08 -10.26
C ALA A 67 -4.21 1.79 -11.36
N ASP A 68 -4.26 3.12 -11.36
CA ASP A 68 -4.88 3.93 -12.42
C ASP A 68 -3.85 4.57 -13.38
N ASN A 69 -2.57 4.24 -13.26
CA ASN A 69 -1.51 4.81 -14.10
C ASN A 69 -1.44 4.10 -15.46
N PRO A 70 -1.67 4.79 -16.60
CA PRO A 70 -1.58 4.21 -17.94
C PRO A 70 -0.17 3.70 -18.29
N ASN A 71 0.87 4.09 -17.53
CA ASN A 71 2.24 3.59 -17.68
C ASN A 71 2.50 2.23 -17.01
N GLN A 72 1.45 1.55 -16.52
CA GLN A 72 1.55 0.18 -15.99
C GLN A 72 2.07 -0.85 -17.00
N ALA A 73 1.81 -0.63 -18.29
CA ALA A 73 2.09 -1.59 -19.35
C ALA A 73 3.59 -1.80 -19.66
N SER A 74 4.52 -1.16 -18.96
CA SER A 74 5.96 -1.45 -19.13
C SER A 74 6.40 -2.82 -18.55
N PHE A 75 5.47 -3.70 -18.18
CA PHE A 75 5.71 -5.13 -17.95
C PHE A 75 5.10 -6.03 -19.05
N ALA A 76 4.94 -5.55 -20.28
CA ALA A 76 4.76 -6.42 -21.44
C ALA A 76 6.13 -6.69 -22.09
N GLY A 77 6.91 -7.62 -21.54
CA GLY A 77 8.18 -8.03 -22.14
C GLY A 77 9.19 -8.70 -21.19
N LYS A 78 8.84 -9.88 -20.68
CA LYS A 78 9.80 -10.96 -20.45
C LYS A 78 9.24 -12.24 -21.03
#